data_AF-A0A9W6Y3V6-F1
#
_entry.id   AF-A0A9W6Y3V6-F1
#
_cell.length_a   1.000
_cell.length_b   1.000
_cell.length_c   1.000
_cell.angle_alpha   90.00
_cell.angle_beta   90.00
_cell.angle_gamma   90.00
#
_symmetry.space_group_name_H-M   'P 1'
#
loop_
_entity.id
_entity.type
_entity.pdbx_description
1 polymer ?
#
loop_
_entity_poly.entity_id
_entity_poly.type
_entity_poly.pdbx_seq_one_letter_code
_entity_poly.pdbx_strand_id
1 'polypeptide(L)'
;MGLYHVGTVRPARLGWCPGIQYKQKKRPKTIPRGQYRITQSKPYLVALAWMDSRPVNMIATGCSTYQTTVNRREKDGTITVTPCPQLVVDYARGMGGADMAIVNGVIVHNLSKTRKGEKPTMHVA
;
A
#
# COMPACT_ATOMS: atom_id res chain seq x y z
N MET A 1 -24.58 3.19 9.41
CA MET A 1 -23.58 3.46 8.34
C MET A 1 -22.29 2.75 8.71
N GLY A 2 -21.82 1.81 7.89
CA GLY A 2 -20.57 1.08 8.11
C GLY A 2 -19.43 1.76 7.38
N LEU A 3 -18.41 2.22 8.10
CA LEU A 3 -17.16 2.66 7.50
C LEU A 3 -16.32 1.42 7.20
N TYR A 4 -15.86 1.31 5.96
CA TYR A 4 -14.92 0.27 5.54
C TYR A 4 -13.50 0.83 5.60
N HIS A 5 -12.60 0.04 6.16
CA HIS A 5 -11.22 0.44 6.35
C HIS A 5 -10.31 -0.57 5.65
N VAL A 6 -9.26 -0.07 5.02
CA VAL A 6 -8.15 -0.90 4.54
C VAL A 6 -6.85 -0.18 4.83
N GLY A 7 -5.88 -0.90 5.38
CA GLY A 7 -4.60 -0.31 5.73
C GLY A 7 -3.51 -1.36 5.89
N THR A 8 -2.27 -0.88 5.85
CA THR A 8 -1.13 -1.71 6.24
C THR A 8 -1.02 -1.80 7.75
N VAL A 9 -0.56 -2.95 8.24
CA VAL A 9 -0.34 -3.20 9.67
C VAL A 9 1.12 -3.58 9.93
N ARG A 10 1.65 -3.10 11.05
CA ARG A 10 2.94 -3.55 11.56
C ARG A 10 2.75 -4.91 12.25
N PRO A 11 3.46 -5.97 11.85
CA PRO A 11 3.25 -7.32 12.40
C PRO A 11 3.57 -7.46 13.90
N ALA A 12 4.32 -6.51 14.49
CA ALA A 12 4.57 -6.45 15.93
C ALA A 12 3.39 -5.91 16.76
N ARG A 13 2.25 -5.58 16.13
CA ARG A 13 1.04 -5.13 16.84
C ARG A 13 0.30 -6.31 17.48
N LEU A 14 -0.22 -6.09 18.68
CA LEU A 14 -1.11 -7.04 19.36
C LEU A 14 -2.32 -7.35 18.46
N GLY A 15 -2.73 -8.62 18.44
CA GLY A 15 -3.87 -9.10 17.63
C GLY A 15 -3.55 -9.42 16.16
N TRP A 16 -2.31 -9.20 15.70
CA TRP A 16 -1.88 -9.69 14.38
C TRP A 16 -1.82 -11.23 14.35
N CYS A 17 -2.21 -11.84 13.23
CA CYS A 17 -2.19 -13.29 13.04
C CYS A 17 -0.80 -13.75 12.52
N PRO A 18 0.06 -14.39 13.34
CA PRO A 18 1.40 -14.76 12.90
C PRO A 18 1.40 -15.91 11.88
N GLY A 19 0.34 -16.72 11.85
CA GLY A 19 0.22 -17.90 10.98
C GLY A 19 0.24 -17.55 9.48
N ILE A 20 -0.25 -16.37 9.09
CA ILE A 20 -0.23 -15.94 7.69
C ILE A 20 1.05 -15.19 7.31
N GLN A 21 1.88 -14.79 8.28
CA GLN A 21 3.00 -13.90 8.03
C GLN A 21 4.14 -14.59 7.27
N TYR A 22 4.68 -13.89 6.26
CA TYR A 22 5.95 -14.29 5.65
C TYR A 22 7.12 -13.91 6.55
N LYS A 23 8.03 -14.87 6.81
CA LYS A 23 9.20 -14.66 7.68
C LYS A 23 10.34 -13.91 6.98
N GLN A 24 10.34 -13.91 5.65
CA GLN A 24 11.43 -13.35 4.83
C GLN A 24 11.30 -11.83 4.72
N LYS A 25 12.41 -11.08 4.86
CA LYS A 25 12.40 -9.60 4.71
C LYS A 25 12.22 -9.12 3.26
N LYS A 26 12.60 -9.95 2.29
CA LYS A 26 12.49 -9.71 0.85
C LYS A 26 11.91 -10.96 0.19
N ARG A 27 11.28 -10.80 -0.97
CA ARG A 27 10.72 -11.93 -1.73
C ARG A 27 11.84 -12.89 -2.20
N PRO A 28 11.80 -14.18 -1.81
CA PRO A 28 12.66 -15.20 -2.40
C PRO A 28 12.30 -15.47 -3.87
N LYS A 29 13.27 -15.90 -4.69
CA LYS A 29 13.00 -16.27 -6.10
C LYS A 29 11.99 -17.42 -6.24
N THR A 30 11.94 -18.31 -5.25
CA THR A 30 11.02 -19.46 -5.19
C THR A 30 9.57 -19.07 -4.92
N ILE A 31 9.30 -17.85 -4.47
CA ILE A 31 7.96 -17.35 -4.20
C ILE A 31 7.54 -16.42 -5.35
N PRO A 32 6.47 -16.76 -6.10
CA PRO A 32 5.93 -15.88 -7.11
C PRO A 32 5.53 -14.52 -6.53
N ARG A 33 5.82 -13.46 -7.27
CA ARG A 33 5.31 -12.13 -6.91
C ARG A 33 3.79 -12.17 -6.98
N GLY A 34 3.15 -11.64 -5.96
CA GLY A 34 1.70 -11.63 -5.82
C GLY A 34 1.12 -12.76 -4.99
N GLN A 35 1.92 -13.77 -4.59
CA GLN A 35 1.42 -14.83 -3.71
C GLN A 35 0.94 -14.26 -2.37
N TYR A 36 -0.20 -14.72 -1.87
CA TYR A 36 -0.78 -14.22 -0.63
C TYR A 36 -1.30 -15.33 0.29
N ARG A 37 -1.45 -14.96 1.57
CA ARG A 37 -2.10 -15.74 2.61
C ARG A 37 -3.13 -14.85 3.27
N ILE A 38 -4.33 -15.37 3.48
CA ILE A 38 -5.46 -14.59 3.99
C ILE A 38 -6.16 -15.37 5.10
N THR A 39 -6.61 -14.66 6.11
CA THR A 39 -7.49 -15.20 7.16
C THR A 39 -8.58 -14.19 7.47
N GLN A 40 -9.70 -14.67 7.96
CA GLN A 40 -10.86 -13.86 8.30
C GLN A 40 -11.29 -14.14 9.74
N SER A 41 -11.68 -13.09 10.45
CA SER A 41 -12.33 -13.17 11.76
C SER A 41 -13.77 -12.69 11.67
N LYS A 42 -14.65 -13.23 12.51
CA LYS A 42 -16.09 -13.01 12.41
C LYS A 42 -16.47 -11.54 12.73
N PRO A 43 -17.38 -10.90 11.97
CA PRO A 43 -17.88 -11.28 10.65
C PRO A 43 -17.23 -10.54 9.46
N TYR A 44 -16.32 -9.57 9.67
CA TYR A 44 -15.85 -8.71 8.56
C TYR A 44 -14.39 -8.29 8.63
N LEU A 45 -13.60 -8.83 9.55
CA LEU A 45 -12.19 -8.47 9.68
C LEU A 45 -11.32 -9.42 8.87
N VAL A 46 -10.60 -8.88 7.90
CA VAL A 46 -9.69 -9.62 7.03
C VAL A 46 -8.26 -9.26 7.41
N ALA A 47 -7.40 -10.27 7.55
CA ALA A 47 -5.96 -10.09 7.62
C ALA A 47 -5.30 -10.73 6.39
N LEU A 48 -4.41 -9.98 5.75
CA LEU A 48 -3.74 -10.37 4.52
C LEU A 48 -2.23 -10.21 4.67
N ALA A 49 -1.48 -11.24 4.25
CA ALA A 49 -0.05 -11.14 3.97
C ALA A 49 0.16 -11.35 2.46
N TRP A 50 0.60 -10.31 1.76
CA TRP A 50 0.81 -10.30 0.31
C TRP A 50 2.29 -10.14 -0.01
N MET A 51 2.83 -11.01 -0.87
CA MET A 51 4.23 -10.98 -1.25
C MET A 51 4.44 -10.15 -2.51
N ASP A 52 4.92 -8.92 -2.36
CA ASP A 52 5.40 -8.09 -3.46
C ASP A 52 6.93 -8.18 -3.57
N SER A 53 7.67 -7.06 -3.67
CA SER A 53 9.13 -7.05 -3.55
C SER A 53 9.57 -7.38 -2.12
N ARG A 54 8.69 -7.08 -1.16
CA ARG A 54 8.76 -7.41 0.26
C ARG A 54 7.37 -7.85 0.73
N PRO A 55 7.26 -8.58 1.84
CA PRO A 55 5.96 -8.86 2.42
C PRO A 55 5.23 -7.57 2.83
N VAL A 56 3.96 -7.50 2.49
CA VAL A 56 3.04 -6.43 2.91
C VAL A 56 1.96 -7.08 3.75
N ASN A 57 1.79 -6.60 4.98
CA ASN A 57 0.74 -7.06 5.88
C ASN A 57 -0.37 -6.01 5.92
N MET A 58 -1.61 -6.44 5.78
CA MET A 58 -2.78 -5.57 5.70
C MET A 58 -3.92 -6.10 6.57
N ILE A 59 -4.73 -5.16 7.04
CA ILE A 59 -6.00 -5.43 7.70
C ILE A 59 -7.08 -4.65 6.97
N ALA A 60 -8.25 -5.27 6.80
CA ALA A 60 -9.39 -4.63 6.18
C ALA A 60 -10.71 -5.00 6.86
N THR A 61 -11.67 -4.08 6.83
CA THR A 61 -13.07 -4.31 7.20
C THR A 61 -13.98 -4.11 5.99
N GLY A 62 -14.77 -5.13 5.66
CA GLY A 62 -15.75 -5.07 4.55
C GLY A 62 -15.15 -4.87 3.15
N CYS A 63 -13.86 -5.14 2.97
CA CYS A 63 -13.23 -5.19 1.64
C CYS A 63 -13.38 -6.57 1.01
N SER A 64 -13.46 -6.59 -0.32
CA SER A 64 -13.49 -7.82 -1.10
C SER A 64 -12.16 -8.56 -1.03
N THR A 65 -12.23 -9.89 -0.96
CA THR A 65 -11.07 -10.79 -0.99
C THR A 65 -10.96 -11.55 -2.31
N TYR A 66 -11.79 -11.23 -3.31
CA TYR A 66 -11.71 -11.84 -4.62
C TYR A 66 -10.35 -11.59 -5.27
N GLN A 67 -9.83 -12.63 -5.93
CA GLN A 67 -8.58 -12.53 -6.66
C GLN A 67 -8.73 -11.59 -7.85
N THR A 68 -7.77 -10.69 -8.00
CA THR A 68 -7.64 -9.72 -9.06
C THR A 68 -6.15 -9.47 -9.33
N THR A 69 -5.84 -8.36 -9.99
CA THR A 69 -4.48 -7.94 -10.30
C THR A 69 -4.27 -6.46 -10.03
N VAL A 70 -3.03 -6.08 -9.72
CA VAL A 70 -2.60 -4.69 -9.62
C VAL A 70 -1.41 -4.44 -10.56
N ASN A 71 -1.41 -3.28 -11.22
CA ASN A 71 -0.30 -2.84 -12.05
C ASN A 71 0.86 -2.41 -11.15
N ARG A 72 2.07 -2.87 -11.46
CA ARG A 72 3.30 -2.53 -10.76
C ARG A 72 4.31 -1.97 -11.73
N ARG A 73 4.82 -0.78 -11.42
CA ARG A 73 5.95 -0.20 -12.14
C ARG A 73 7.25 -0.80 -11.60
N GLU A 74 8.03 -1.40 -12.48
CA GLU A 74 9.36 -1.92 -12.18
C GLU A 74 10.40 -0.81 -12.24
N LYS A 75 11.63 -1.12 -11.79
CA LYS A 75 12.73 -0.14 -11.73
C LYS A 75 13.14 0.38 -13.11
N ASP A 76 12.99 -0.43 -14.14
CA ASP A 76 13.24 -0.07 -15.54
C ASP A 76 12.10 0.75 -16.17
N GLY A 77 11.05 1.03 -15.40
CA GLY A 77 9.88 1.79 -15.84
C GLY A 77 8.80 0.94 -16.51
N THR A 78 9.04 -0.35 -16.76
CA THR A 78 8.02 -1.27 -17.32
C THR A 78 6.89 -1.50 -16.33
N ILE A 79 5.72 -1.90 -16.83
CA ILE A 79 4.55 -2.22 -16.01
C ILE A 79 4.33 -3.73 -16.05
N THR A 80 4.31 -4.36 -14.87
CA THR A 80 3.95 -5.76 -14.69
C THR A 80 2.60 -5.88 -14.01
N VAL A 81 1.87 -6.94 -14.32
CA VAL A 81 0.57 -7.26 -13.72
C VAL A 81 0.80 -8.28 -12.61
N THR A 82 0.53 -7.90 -11.37
CA THR A 82 0.78 -8.75 -10.20
C THR A 82 -0.55 -9.25 -9.61
N PRO A 83 -0.73 -10.55 -9.36
CA PRO A 83 -1.95 -11.06 -8.73
C PRO A 83 -2.05 -10.56 -7.29
N CYS A 84 -3.25 -10.20 -6.86
CA CYS A 84 -3.53 -9.76 -5.50
C CYS A 84 -5.04 -9.87 -5.18
N PRO A 85 -5.44 -9.88 -3.91
CA PRO A 85 -6.85 -9.71 -3.54
C PRO A 85 -7.32 -8.28 -3.77
N GLN A 86 -8.63 -8.09 -4.01
CA GLN A 86 -9.23 -6.78 -4.30
C GLN A 86 -8.92 -5.71 -3.25
N LEU A 87 -8.84 -6.07 -1.96
CA LEU A 87 -8.44 -5.14 -0.90
C LEU A 87 -7.07 -4.46 -1.12
N VAL A 88 -6.14 -5.09 -1.85
CA VAL A 88 -4.85 -4.49 -2.20
C VAL A 88 -5.04 -3.38 -3.23
N VAL A 89 -5.94 -3.58 -4.20
CA VAL A 89 -6.32 -2.58 -5.20
C VAL A 89 -7.04 -1.42 -4.54
N ASP A 90 -7.96 -1.70 -3.63
CA ASP A 90 -8.72 -0.67 -2.90
C ASP A 90 -7.79 0.21 -2.06
N TYR A 91 -6.82 -0.40 -1.38
CA TYR A 91 -5.78 0.32 -0.67
C TYR A 91 -4.91 1.17 -1.59
N ALA A 92 -4.46 0.61 -2.72
CA ALA A 92 -3.64 1.34 -3.67
C ALA A 92 -4.38 2.55 -4.28
N ARG A 93 -5.69 2.43 -4.53
CA ARG A 93 -6.54 3.53 -5.02
C ARG A 93 -6.79 4.60 -3.96
N GLY A 94 -6.98 4.20 -2.70
CA GLY A 94 -7.25 5.12 -1.59
C GLY A 94 -6.00 5.79 -1.02
N MET A 95 -4.81 5.23 -1.26
CA MET A 95 -3.54 5.77 -0.77
C MET A 95 -3.09 6.99 -1.58
N GLY A 96 -2.37 7.90 -0.93
CA GLY A 96 -1.59 8.93 -1.60
C GLY A 96 -2.34 10.25 -1.79
N GLY A 97 -3.65 10.31 -1.53
CA GLY A 97 -4.41 11.55 -1.60
C GLY A 97 -3.84 12.66 -0.70
N ALA A 98 -3.45 12.32 0.53
CA ALA A 98 -2.80 13.26 1.45
C ALA A 98 -1.41 13.68 0.94
N ASP A 99 -0.59 12.73 0.50
CA ASP A 99 0.75 13.00 -0.03
C ASP A 99 0.68 13.90 -1.27
N MET A 100 -0.26 13.64 -2.17
CA MET A 100 -0.51 14.47 -3.36
C MET A 100 -0.95 15.88 -2.99
N ALA A 101 -1.82 16.03 -1.98
CA ALA A 101 -2.24 17.36 -1.51
C ALA A 101 -1.06 18.15 -0.94
N ILE A 102 -0.18 17.50 -0.17
CA ILE A 102 1.03 18.12 0.37
C ILE A 102 1.98 18.54 -0.77
N VAL A 103 2.26 17.64 -1.71
CA VAL A 103 3.12 17.92 -2.87
C VAL A 103 2.58 19.09 -3.69
N ASN A 104 1.28 19.09 -4.00
CA ASN A 104 0.63 20.19 -4.70
C ASN A 104 0.74 21.51 -3.94
N GLY A 105 0.54 21.47 -2.62
CA GLY A 105 0.73 22.63 -1.74
C GLY A 105 2.14 23.20 -1.83
N VAL A 106 3.17 22.35 -1.80
CA VAL A 106 4.58 22.76 -1.95
C VAL A 106 4.83 23.38 -3.32
N ILE A 107 4.27 22.80 -4.40
CA ILE A 107 4.40 23.34 -5.76
C ILE A 107 3.81 24.75 -5.83
N VAL A 108 2.56 24.94 -5.38
CA VAL A 108 1.88 26.24 -5.40
C VAL A 108 2.63 27.26 -4.54
N HIS A 109 3.08 26.86 -3.35
CA HIS A 109 3.87 27.71 -2.48
C HIS A 109 5.18 28.15 -3.13
N ASN A 110 5.92 27.24 -3.77
CA ASN A 110 7.17 27.57 -4.45
C ASN A 110 6.94 28.47 -5.68
N LEU A 111 5.86 28.24 -6.46
CA LEU A 111 5.48 29.15 -7.54
C LEU A 111 5.17 30.56 -7.02
N SER A 112 4.50 30.67 -5.87
CA SER A 112 4.22 31.96 -5.22
C SER A 112 5.52 32.67 -4.80
N LYS A 113 6.44 31.95 -4.17
CA LYS A 113 7.77 32.47 -3.78
C LYS A 113 8.56 32.99 -4.98
N THR A 114 8.66 32.20 -6.04
CA THR A 114 9.37 32.59 -7.27
C THR A 114 8.77 33.87 -7.87
N ARG A 115 7.45 34.02 -7.87
CA ARG A 115 6.78 35.26 -8.32
C ARG A 115 7.12 36.49 -7.46
N LYS A 116 7.45 36.29 -6.18
CA LYS A 116 7.92 37.35 -5.27
C LYS A 116 9.43 37.58 -5.35
N GLY A 117 10.16 36.86 -6.22
CA GLY A 117 11.62 36.91 -6.28
C GLY A 117 12.33 36.15 -5.15
N GLU A 118 11.58 35.39 -4.35
CA GLU A 118 12.14 34.57 -3.27
C GLU A 118 12.65 33.22 -3.81
N LYS A 119 13.64 32.63 -3.13
CA LYS A 119 14.14 31.30 -3.48
C LYS A 119 13.12 30.21 -3.11
N PRO A 120 12.90 29.20 -3.96
CA PRO A 120 11.99 28.10 -3.67
C PRO A 120 12.49 27.26 -2.49
N THR A 121 11.55 26.68 -1.75
CA THR A 121 11.87 25.73 -0.68
C THR A 121 12.34 24.42 -1.30
N MET A 122 13.54 23.97 -0.92
CA MET A 122 14.14 22.71 -1.36
C MET A 122 13.71 21.57 -0.45
N HIS A 123 13.54 20.38 -1.03
CA HIS A 123 13.36 19.16 -0.24
C HIS A 123 14.68 18.84 0.47
N VAL A 124 14.68 18.71 1.79
CA VAL A 124 15.82 18.13 2.52
C VAL A 124 15.70 16.62 2.34
N ALA A 125 16.76 16.00 1.82
CA ALA A 125 16.85 14.55 1.59
C ALA A 125 17.20 13.81 2.88
#